data_AF-A0A8H2XN37-F1
#
_entry.id   AF-A0A8H2XN37-F1
#
_cell.length_a   1.000
_cell.length_b   1.000
_cell.length_c   1.000
_cell.angle_alpha   90.00
_cell.angle_beta   90.00
_cell.angle_gamma   90.00
#
_symmetry.space_group_name_H-M   'P 1'
#
loop_
_entity.id
_entity.type
_entity.pdbx_description
1 polymer ?
#
loop_
_entity_poly.entity_id
_entity_poly.type
_entity_poly.pdbx_seq_one_letter_code
_entity_poly.pdbx_strand_id
1 'polypeptide(L)'
;MMHYSLLIAALATSASGFVTKPSYTRGTLADGWDCSLKLAFKPKCGKFSSATYVNANSGIDLRKIKTAVVPFGDSWTAMNDSTGAYPPPPPVFLGTYSMAGGRASNGPTWTEYIANDTSSEVHPYAVGGAVTDLTLWPTAIARKININSFTNQTKIFLSQNNTWDPATTLYTIFFGINDYTYSKTDGFDILLKAAEVIRNQTELLIAAGAKNILTAGLYHNQTGSGPYKQALYDNLKTLRKQHPKINIAFADFFPLWNAINSSESNYGATFGYTNLTKCLTVDSSIVGACESPQTHLYWQSGHPSTCTHRLMADYIETVLDTCKS
;
A
#
# COMPACT_ATOMS: atom_id res chain seq x y z
N MET A 1 -73.42 24.80 0.87
CA MET A 1 -72.20 25.52 0.43
C MET A 1 -71.05 24.53 0.56
N MET A 2 -70.54 23.92 -0.51
CA MET A 2 -69.46 24.45 -1.36
C MET A 2 -68.28 24.92 -0.48
N HIS A 3 -67.08 24.33 -0.50
CA HIS A 3 -66.28 24.02 -1.68
C HIS A 3 -65.33 22.81 -1.48
N TYR A 4 -65.21 22.01 -2.54
CA TYR A 4 -64.02 21.22 -2.84
C TYR A 4 -62.92 22.18 -3.31
N SER A 5 -61.75 22.15 -2.67
CA SER A 5 -60.55 22.79 -3.18
C SER A 5 -59.59 21.72 -3.67
N LEU A 6 -59.45 21.65 -5.00
CA LEU A 6 -58.35 20.99 -5.68
C LEU A 6 -57.02 21.61 -5.20
N LEU A 7 -56.07 20.79 -4.76
CA LEU A 7 -54.66 21.18 -4.80
C LEU A 7 -53.98 20.47 -5.97
N ILE A 8 -53.58 21.31 -6.91
CA ILE A 8 -52.82 21.00 -8.11
C ILE A 8 -51.39 20.64 -7.70
N ALA A 9 -50.87 19.57 -8.30
CA ALA A 9 -49.50 19.14 -8.17
C ALA A 9 -48.53 20.19 -8.73
N ALA A 10 -47.52 20.57 -7.94
CA ALA A 10 -46.28 21.13 -8.44
C ALA A 10 -45.20 20.03 -8.36
N LEU A 11 -45.01 19.32 -9.48
CA LEU A 11 -43.84 18.49 -9.69
C LEU A 11 -42.63 19.41 -9.82
N ALA A 12 -41.90 19.60 -8.72
CA ALA A 12 -40.56 20.14 -8.76
C ALA A 12 -39.64 19.08 -9.38
N THR A 13 -39.42 19.17 -10.69
CA THR A 13 -38.32 18.46 -11.35
C THR A 13 -37.02 18.98 -10.77
N SER A 14 -36.44 18.28 -9.80
CA SER A 14 -35.04 18.46 -9.45
C SER A 14 -34.22 17.96 -10.64
N ALA A 15 -33.90 18.86 -11.55
CA ALA A 15 -32.77 18.67 -12.44
C ALA A 15 -31.52 18.63 -11.53
N SER A 16 -31.17 17.44 -11.06
CA SER A 16 -29.86 17.13 -10.53
C SER A 16 -28.88 17.39 -11.67
N GLY A 17 -28.41 18.62 -11.75
CA GLY A 17 -27.31 18.99 -12.62
C GLY A 17 -26.20 17.98 -12.38
N PHE A 18 -25.80 17.30 -13.45
CA PHE A 18 -24.57 16.53 -13.46
C PHE A 18 -23.46 17.48 -13.03
N VAL A 19 -23.07 17.40 -11.75
CA VAL A 19 -21.87 18.06 -11.26
C VAL A 19 -20.75 17.45 -12.08
N THR A 20 -20.24 18.25 -13.01
CA THR A 20 -19.07 17.93 -13.81
C THR A 20 -17.97 17.53 -12.86
N LYS A 21 -17.57 16.25 -12.88
CA LYS A 21 -16.39 15.75 -12.17
C LYS A 21 -15.23 16.70 -12.50
N PRO A 22 -14.56 17.33 -11.51
CA PRO A 22 -13.43 18.17 -11.80
C PRO A 22 -12.38 17.34 -12.55
N SER A 23 -11.90 17.89 -13.66
CA SER A 23 -10.84 17.30 -14.47
C SER A 23 -9.53 17.42 -13.70
N TYR A 24 -8.99 16.29 -13.23
CA TYR A 24 -7.74 16.25 -12.47
C TYR A 24 -6.53 16.23 -13.42
N THR A 25 -5.67 17.24 -13.31
CA THR A 25 -4.37 17.31 -13.97
C THR A 25 -3.35 16.43 -13.26
N ARG A 26 -2.55 15.71 -14.05
CA ARG A 26 -1.50 14.78 -13.60
C ARG A 26 -0.43 15.50 -12.75
N GLY A 27 -0.08 14.95 -11.58
CA GLY A 27 1.05 15.44 -10.76
C GLY A 27 0.67 16.27 -9.52
N THR A 28 -0.59 16.24 -9.12
CA THR A 28 -1.03 16.73 -7.81
C THR A 28 -2.08 15.73 -7.35
N LEU A 29 -1.86 15.06 -6.21
CA LEU A 29 -2.99 15.01 -5.30
C LEU A 29 -3.35 16.48 -5.10
N ALA A 30 -4.60 16.82 -4.89
CA ALA A 30 -4.87 18.04 -4.13
C ALA A 30 -4.33 17.82 -2.70
N ASP A 31 -3.03 17.55 -2.53
CA ASP A 31 -2.49 16.86 -1.36
C ASP A 31 -2.63 17.75 -0.14
N GLY A 32 -2.45 19.06 -0.26
CA GLY A 32 -2.36 19.94 0.92
C GLY A 32 -1.21 19.57 1.88
N TRP A 33 -0.55 18.44 1.65
CA TRP A 33 0.64 17.93 2.30
C TRP A 33 1.83 18.40 1.47
N ASP A 34 2.48 19.47 1.93
CA ASP A 34 3.69 20.04 1.31
C ASP A 34 4.89 19.08 1.45
N CYS A 35 4.87 17.99 0.66
CA CYS A 35 5.92 16.99 0.67
C CYS A 35 7.04 17.38 -0.29
N SER A 36 8.12 17.93 0.27
CA SER A 36 9.31 18.33 -0.48
C SER A 36 10.31 17.20 -0.75
N LEU A 37 10.04 15.98 -0.25
CA LEU A 37 10.96 14.86 -0.36
C LEU A 37 11.07 14.37 -1.81
N LYS A 38 12.28 13.99 -2.25
CA LYS A 38 12.53 13.57 -3.64
C LYS A 38 13.42 12.34 -3.70
N LEU A 39 13.14 11.43 -4.63
CA LEU A 39 14.03 10.31 -4.90
C LEU A 39 15.42 10.79 -5.33
N ALA A 40 16.44 10.39 -4.57
CA ALA A 40 17.83 10.73 -4.85
C ALA A 40 18.54 9.76 -5.83
N PHE A 41 17.90 8.64 -6.18
CA PHE A 41 18.48 7.63 -7.06
C PHE A 41 17.42 6.89 -7.88
N LYS A 42 17.86 6.24 -8.96
CA LYS A 42 17.02 5.33 -9.74
C LYS A 42 17.16 3.89 -9.21
N PRO A 43 16.05 3.17 -8.93
CA PRO A 43 16.09 1.78 -8.50
C PRO A 43 16.92 0.92 -9.46
N LYS A 44 17.75 0.02 -8.91
CA LYS A 44 18.49 -0.94 -9.72
C LYS A 44 17.52 -1.99 -10.27
N CYS A 45 17.40 -2.04 -11.59
CA CYS A 45 16.55 -3.00 -12.28
C CYS A 45 17.28 -4.31 -12.60
N GLY A 46 16.51 -5.38 -12.70
CA GLY A 46 16.95 -6.65 -13.27
C GLY A 46 15.82 -7.31 -14.06
N LYS A 47 15.93 -8.61 -14.28
CA LYS A 47 14.92 -9.40 -15.02
C LYS A 47 14.43 -10.54 -14.15
N PHE A 48 13.21 -11.01 -14.39
CA PHE A 48 12.70 -12.22 -13.72
C PHE A 48 13.51 -13.49 -14.02
N SER A 49 14.44 -13.47 -14.99
CA SER A 49 15.42 -14.54 -15.19
C SER A 49 16.60 -14.50 -14.20
N SER A 50 16.73 -13.45 -13.39
CA SER A 50 17.80 -13.32 -12.40
C SER A 50 17.70 -14.39 -11.31
N ALA A 51 18.87 -14.89 -10.88
CA ALA A 51 18.97 -15.87 -9.81
C ALA A 51 18.52 -15.29 -8.46
N THR A 52 18.93 -14.06 -8.17
CA THR A 52 18.54 -13.35 -6.94
C THR A 52 17.42 -12.35 -7.20
N TYR A 53 16.70 -12.00 -6.13
CA TYR A 53 15.68 -10.96 -6.19
C TYR A 53 16.25 -9.61 -6.68
N VAL A 54 15.51 -8.98 -7.58
CA VAL A 54 15.83 -7.69 -8.22
C VAL A 54 14.52 -6.96 -8.48
N ASN A 55 14.55 -5.62 -8.53
CA ASN A 55 13.39 -4.87 -8.98
C ASN A 55 13.10 -5.23 -10.45
N ALA A 56 11.88 -5.68 -10.74
CA ALA A 56 11.47 -6.13 -12.07
C ALA A 56 9.97 -5.92 -12.27
N ASN A 57 9.57 -5.59 -13.49
CA ASN A 57 8.19 -5.40 -13.92
C ASN A 57 7.97 -6.12 -15.25
N SER A 58 7.05 -7.09 -15.30
CA SER A 58 6.79 -7.90 -16.49
C SER A 58 5.63 -7.40 -17.36
N GLY A 59 5.16 -6.17 -17.18
CA GLY A 59 4.16 -5.58 -18.07
C GLY A 59 3.13 -4.64 -17.44
N ILE A 60 3.25 -4.32 -16.14
CA ILE A 60 2.37 -3.34 -15.49
C ILE A 60 2.67 -1.96 -16.07
N ASP A 61 1.65 -1.28 -16.60
CA ASP A 61 1.76 0.07 -17.15
C ASP A 61 0.83 1.00 -16.37
N LEU A 62 1.40 1.83 -15.50
CA LEU A 62 0.65 2.76 -14.65
C LEU A 62 -0.25 3.72 -15.43
N ARG A 63 0.09 4.02 -16.69
CA ARG A 63 -0.75 4.88 -17.55
C ARG A 63 -2.10 4.24 -17.88
N LYS A 64 -2.19 2.91 -17.81
CA LYS A 64 -3.42 2.13 -18.03
C LYS A 64 -4.22 1.90 -16.75
N ILE A 65 -3.60 2.06 -15.57
CA ILE A 65 -4.31 1.91 -14.30
C ILE A 65 -5.24 3.10 -14.14
N LYS A 66 -6.55 2.83 -14.13
CA LYS A 66 -7.62 3.84 -14.18
C LYS A 66 -8.85 3.45 -13.40
N THR A 67 -9.04 2.17 -13.10
CA THR A 67 -10.21 1.69 -12.34
C THR A 67 -9.92 1.73 -10.86
N ALA A 68 -8.99 0.91 -10.38
CA ALA A 68 -8.70 0.82 -8.96
C ALA A 68 -7.24 0.43 -8.66
N VAL A 69 -6.74 0.89 -7.53
CA VAL A 69 -5.64 0.30 -6.77
C VAL A 69 -6.25 -0.48 -5.62
N VAL A 70 -5.90 -1.76 -5.49
CA VAL A 70 -6.49 -2.71 -4.56
C VAL A 70 -5.39 -3.22 -3.61
N PRO A 71 -5.16 -2.53 -2.49
CA PRO A 71 -4.04 -2.88 -1.63
C PRO A 71 -4.39 -3.93 -0.57
N PHE A 72 -3.54 -4.97 -0.51
CA PHE A 72 -3.46 -5.98 0.54
C PHE A 72 -2.16 -5.77 1.32
N GLY A 73 -2.23 -5.85 2.65
CA GLY A 73 -1.05 -5.63 3.46
C GLY A 73 -1.30 -5.38 4.94
N ASP A 74 -0.33 -4.73 5.55
CA ASP A 74 -0.30 -4.40 6.97
C ASP A 74 -0.42 -2.88 7.24
N SER A 75 0.06 -2.41 8.40
CA SER A 75 -0.05 -1.01 8.84
C SER A 75 0.67 -0.01 7.94
N TRP A 76 1.64 -0.42 7.11
CA TRP A 76 2.29 0.48 6.15
C TRP A 76 1.42 0.74 4.91
N THR A 77 0.29 0.05 4.80
CA THR A 77 -0.63 0.12 3.67
C THR A 77 -2.07 0.37 4.13
N ALA A 78 -2.40 -0.03 5.36
CA ALA A 78 -3.74 -0.01 5.92
C ALA A 78 -4.37 1.38 6.02
N MET A 79 -5.68 1.39 5.86
CA MET A 79 -6.57 2.53 5.97
C MET A 79 -7.76 2.10 6.86
N ASN A 80 -8.50 3.05 7.45
CA ASN A 80 -9.54 2.71 8.44
C ASN A 80 -10.63 1.75 7.93
N ASP A 81 -11.08 1.91 6.68
CA ASP A 81 -12.02 0.98 6.04
C ASP A 81 -11.25 -0.10 5.29
N SER A 82 -11.02 -1.25 5.92
CA SER A 82 -10.25 -2.36 5.34
C SER A 82 -11.13 -3.47 4.72
N THR A 83 -12.35 -3.11 4.34
CA THR A 83 -13.29 -4.04 3.70
C THR A 83 -13.13 -4.08 2.17
N GLY A 84 -12.44 -3.09 1.59
CA GLY A 84 -12.32 -2.90 0.14
C GLY A 84 -13.63 -2.62 -0.58
N ALA A 85 -14.73 -2.39 0.16
CA ALA A 85 -16.04 -2.11 -0.43
C ALA A 85 -16.18 -0.65 -0.91
N TYR A 86 -15.44 0.27 -0.29
CA TYR A 86 -15.47 1.69 -0.58
C TYR A 86 -14.07 2.31 -0.53
N PRO A 87 -13.85 3.45 -1.20
CA PRO A 87 -12.70 4.29 -0.94
C PRO A 87 -12.63 4.72 0.53
N PRO A 88 -11.42 4.85 1.09
CA PRO A 88 -11.24 5.20 2.48
C PRO A 88 -11.74 6.63 2.77
N PRO A 89 -12.09 6.94 4.03
CA PRO A 89 -12.42 8.31 4.42
C PRO A 89 -11.21 9.24 4.21
N PRO A 90 -11.40 10.57 4.16
CA PRO A 90 -10.30 11.52 4.04
C PRO A 90 -9.23 11.32 5.14
N PRO A 91 -7.94 11.53 4.83
CA PRO A 91 -6.82 11.36 5.77
C PRO A 91 -6.71 12.57 6.71
N VAL A 92 -7.72 12.78 7.54
CA VAL A 92 -7.80 13.91 8.50
C VAL A 92 -7.70 13.41 9.94
N PHE A 93 -7.04 14.17 10.81
CA PHE A 93 -6.98 13.85 12.24
C PHE A 93 -8.35 13.99 12.89
N LEU A 94 -8.69 13.06 13.78
CA LEU A 94 -9.87 13.15 14.64
C LEU A 94 -9.39 13.52 16.05
N GLY A 95 -9.69 14.71 16.53
CA GLY A 95 -9.22 15.18 17.84
C GLY A 95 -7.70 15.11 17.95
N THR A 96 -7.20 14.47 19.01
CA THR A 96 -5.76 14.29 19.25
C THR A 96 -5.21 12.96 18.73
N TYR A 97 -6.02 12.11 18.11
CA TYR A 97 -5.55 10.80 17.62
C TYR A 97 -4.47 10.97 16.55
N SER A 98 -3.36 10.25 16.72
CA SER A 98 -2.19 10.33 15.83
C SER A 98 -2.41 9.76 14.44
N MET A 99 -3.46 8.97 14.22
CA MET A 99 -3.69 8.26 12.97
C MET A 99 -4.64 9.06 12.07
N ALA A 100 -4.10 9.81 11.10
CA ALA A 100 -4.91 10.61 10.18
C ALA A 100 -5.86 9.70 9.38
N GLY A 101 -7.17 9.88 9.54
CA GLY A 101 -8.18 9.01 8.92
C GLY A 101 -7.94 7.51 9.19
N GLY A 102 -7.35 7.16 10.34
CA GLY A 102 -7.00 5.78 10.72
C GLY A 102 -5.81 5.16 9.97
N ARG A 103 -5.01 5.94 9.24
CA ARG A 103 -3.71 5.47 8.71
C ARG A 103 -2.69 5.47 9.84
N ALA A 104 -1.76 4.52 9.85
CA ALA A 104 -0.64 4.52 10.80
C ALA A 104 0.43 5.56 10.42
N SER A 105 -0.02 6.77 10.08
CA SER A 105 0.77 7.89 9.56
C SER A 105 0.00 9.21 9.81
N ASN A 106 0.64 10.33 9.50
CA ASN A 106 0.01 11.66 9.55
C ASN A 106 -0.81 12.01 8.30
N GLY A 107 -0.94 11.11 7.32
CA GLY A 107 -1.65 11.40 6.07
C GLY A 107 -1.82 10.15 5.19
N PRO A 108 -2.03 10.33 3.87
CA PRO A 108 -2.17 9.23 2.93
C PRO A 108 -1.02 8.20 2.98
N THR A 109 -1.32 6.94 2.68
CA THR A 109 -0.33 5.88 2.46
C THR A 109 0.17 5.83 1.01
N TRP A 110 1.24 5.05 0.77
CA TRP A 110 1.89 4.95 -0.55
C TRP A 110 0.93 4.49 -1.67
N THR A 111 -0.08 3.68 -1.36
CA THR A 111 -1.05 3.21 -2.36
C THR A 111 -2.13 4.24 -2.67
N GLU A 112 -2.44 5.15 -1.74
CA GLU A 112 -3.29 6.31 -1.99
C GLU A 112 -2.61 7.29 -2.96
N TYR A 113 -1.30 7.49 -2.79
CA TYR A 113 -0.50 8.30 -3.73
C TYR A 113 -0.49 7.71 -5.14
N ILE A 114 -0.24 6.39 -5.29
CA ILE A 114 -0.30 5.71 -6.60
C ILE A 114 -1.72 5.83 -7.20
N ALA A 115 -2.77 5.61 -6.40
CA ALA A 115 -4.14 5.71 -6.88
C ALA A 115 -4.44 7.12 -7.42
N ASN A 116 -4.01 8.16 -6.70
CA ASN A 116 -4.17 9.52 -7.17
C ASN A 116 -3.39 9.82 -8.46
N ASP A 117 -2.12 9.44 -8.52
CA ASP A 117 -1.26 9.77 -9.66
C ASP A 117 -1.71 9.07 -10.94
N THR A 118 -2.37 7.93 -10.78
CA THR A 118 -3.05 7.20 -11.84
C THR A 118 -4.50 7.65 -12.07
N SER A 119 -5.04 8.53 -11.24
CA SER A 119 -6.45 8.97 -11.25
C SER A 119 -7.43 7.80 -11.17
N SER A 120 -7.12 6.82 -10.32
CA SER A 120 -7.94 5.65 -10.02
C SER A 120 -8.49 5.71 -8.60
N GLU A 121 -9.49 4.89 -8.31
CA GLU A 121 -9.97 4.71 -6.93
C GLU A 121 -9.00 3.84 -6.13
N VAL A 122 -9.05 3.91 -4.80
CA VAL A 122 -8.33 2.97 -3.93
C VAL A 122 -9.32 2.18 -3.09
N HIS A 123 -9.22 0.85 -3.12
CA HIS A 123 -10.14 -0.08 -2.43
C HIS A 123 -9.36 -1.01 -1.50
N PRO A 124 -9.08 -0.56 -0.27
CA PRO A 124 -8.10 -1.21 0.61
C PRO A 124 -8.64 -2.41 1.40
N TYR A 125 -7.85 -3.47 1.42
CA TYR A 125 -8.04 -4.64 2.30
C TYR A 125 -6.98 -4.73 3.40
N ALA A 126 -5.90 -3.94 3.30
CA ALA A 126 -4.80 -3.94 4.25
C ALA A 126 -5.25 -3.59 5.68
N VAL A 127 -4.73 -4.32 6.68
CA VAL A 127 -5.08 -4.15 8.11
C VAL A 127 -3.82 -4.02 8.96
N GLY A 128 -3.79 -3.03 9.85
CA GLY A 128 -2.67 -2.85 10.77
C GLY A 128 -2.38 -4.11 11.60
N GLY A 129 -1.10 -4.48 11.71
CA GLY A 129 -0.66 -5.68 12.44
C GLY A 129 -0.89 -7.02 11.72
N ALA A 130 -1.41 -7.01 10.49
CA ALA A 130 -1.63 -8.22 9.73
C ALA A 130 -0.31 -8.96 9.41
N VAL A 131 -0.36 -10.27 9.56
CA VAL A 131 0.63 -11.24 9.07
C VAL A 131 0.09 -11.92 7.81
N THR A 132 0.91 -12.71 7.13
CA THR A 132 0.44 -13.52 5.99
C THR A 132 -0.63 -14.53 6.39
N ASP A 133 -0.42 -15.26 7.50
CA ASP A 133 -1.34 -16.23 8.07
C ASP A 133 -1.18 -16.30 9.60
N LEU A 134 -2.29 -16.16 10.35
CA LEU A 134 -2.29 -16.23 11.81
C LEU A 134 -1.82 -17.57 12.37
N THR A 135 -2.02 -18.67 11.62
CA THR A 135 -1.67 -20.02 12.07
C THR A 135 -0.16 -20.24 12.17
N LEU A 136 0.63 -19.48 11.41
CA LEU A 136 2.08 -19.57 11.38
C LEU A 136 2.77 -18.98 12.62
N TRP A 137 2.10 -18.08 13.35
CA TRP A 137 2.72 -17.28 14.40
C TRP A 137 2.03 -17.48 15.76
N PRO A 138 2.38 -18.54 16.53
CA PRO A 138 1.79 -18.82 17.83
C PRO A 138 1.91 -17.68 18.85
N THR A 139 2.99 -16.88 18.80
CA THR A 139 3.18 -15.77 19.74
C THR A 139 2.51 -14.48 19.30
N ALA A 140 1.96 -14.42 18.09
CA ALA A 140 1.41 -13.20 17.54
C ALA A 140 0.23 -12.65 18.33
N ILE A 141 0.30 -11.38 18.75
CA ILE A 141 -0.87 -10.68 19.29
C ILE A 141 -1.97 -10.61 18.23
N ALA A 142 -1.60 -10.47 16.95
CA ALA A 142 -2.51 -10.52 15.81
C ALA A 142 -3.39 -11.78 15.81
N ARG A 143 -2.84 -12.93 16.23
CA ARG A 143 -3.59 -14.19 16.37
C ARG A 143 -4.56 -14.14 17.54
N LYS A 144 -4.14 -13.58 18.69
CA LYS A 144 -4.97 -13.46 19.89
C LYS A 144 -6.19 -12.56 19.70
N ILE A 145 -6.02 -11.46 18.97
CA ILE A 145 -7.11 -10.51 18.67
C ILE A 145 -7.75 -10.75 17.29
N ASN A 146 -7.36 -11.82 16.60
CA ASN A 146 -7.89 -12.27 15.31
C ASN A 146 -7.91 -11.16 14.23
N ILE A 147 -6.77 -10.47 14.04
CA ILE A 147 -6.59 -9.50 12.94
C ILE A 147 -6.76 -10.22 11.61
N ASN A 148 -7.39 -9.56 10.62
CA ASN A 148 -7.44 -10.08 9.25
C ASN A 148 -6.02 -10.18 8.64
N SER A 149 -5.44 -11.38 8.66
CA SER A 149 -4.23 -11.75 7.91
C SER A 149 -4.47 -11.74 6.40
N PHE A 150 -3.42 -11.90 5.60
CA PHE A 150 -3.58 -11.92 4.13
C PHE A 150 -4.60 -12.97 3.65
N THR A 151 -4.63 -14.13 4.29
CA THR A 151 -5.64 -15.17 4.05
C THR A 151 -7.08 -14.67 4.24
N ASN A 152 -7.34 -13.91 5.30
CA ASN A 152 -8.65 -13.31 5.56
C ASN A 152 -8.95 -12.14 4.63
N GLN A 153 -7.98 -11.27 4.36
CA GLN A 153 -8.15 -10.15 3.42
C GLN A 153 -8.53 -10.66 2.01
N THR A 154 -7.85 -11.71 1.54
CA THR A 154 -8.16 -12.38 0.26
C THR A 154 -9.56 -13.00 0.29
N LYS A 155 -9.93 -13.67 1.40
CA LYS A 155 -11.28 -14.24 1.56
C LYS A 155 -12.38 -13.17 1.47
N ILE A 156 -12.19 -12.01 2.09
CA ILE A 156 -13.15 -10.90 2.02
C ILE A 156 -13.28 -10.41 0.58
N PHE A 157 -12.16 -10.15 -0.11
CA PHE A 157 -12.15 -9.75 -1.52
C PHE A 157 -12.92 -10.75 -2.39
N LEU A 158 -12.64 -12.05 -2.25
CA LEU A 158 -13.29 -13.09 -3.05
C LEU A 158 -14.80 -13.22 -2.77
N SER A 159 -15.26 -12.88 -1.56
CA SER A 159 -16.69 -12.92 -1.22
C SER A 159 -17.52 -11.80 -1.85
N GLN A 160 -16.88 -10.74 -2.35
CA GLN A 160 -17.55 -9.55 -2.86
C GLN A 160 -17.86 -9.61 -4.35
N ASN A 161 -17.26 -10.56 -5.10
CA ASN A 161 -17.45 -10.71 -6.55
C ASN A 161 -17.29 -9.38 -7.31
N ASN A 162 -16.23 -8.63 -6.97
CA ASN A 162 -15.94 -7.34 -7.60
C ASN A 162 -15.85 -7.46 -9.12
N THR A 163 -16.40 -6.48 -9.85
CA THR A 163 -16.48 -6.46 -11.32
C THR A 163 -15.55 -5.43 -11.96
N TRP A 164 -14.46 -5.07 -11.27
CA TRP A 164 -13.46 -4.12 -11.76
C TRP A 164 -12.80 -4.61 -13.06
N ASP A 165 -12.53 -3.70 -14.00
CA ASP A 165 -11.80 -4.05 -15.21
C ASP A 165 -10.37 -4.48 -14.85
N PRO A 166 -10.01 -5.76 -15.07
CA PRO A 166 -8.71 -6.26 -14.66
C PRO A 166 -7.55 -5.65 -15.46
N ALA A 167 -7.79 -5.11 -16.66
CA ALA A 167 -6.75 -4.47 -17.46
C ALA A 167 -6.30 -3.12 -16.88
N THR A 168 -7.15 -2.47 -16.11
CA THR A 168 -6.98 -1.11 -15.57
C THR A 168 -6.98 -1.09 -14.03
N THR A 169 -6.93 -2.25 -13.40
CA THR A 169 -6.87 -2.44 -11.94
C THR A 169 -5.50 -2.96 -11.52
N LEU A 170 -4.91 -2.35 -10.48
CA LEU A 170 -3.63 -2.73 -9.89
C LEU A 170 -3.85 -3.35 -8.50
N TYR A 171 -3.36 -4.56 -8.29
CA TYR A 171 -3.35 -5.23 -6.99
C TYR A 171 -1.98 -5.08 -6.37
N THR A 172 -1.89 -4.52 -5.16
CA THR A 172 -0.60 -4.35 -4.47
C THR A 172 -0.57 -5.23 -3.23
N ILE A 173 0.51 -5.97 -3.04
CA ILE A 173 0.69 -6.91 -1.93
C ILE A 173 1.96 -6.53 -1.17
N PHE A 174 1.82 -6.11 0.09
CA PHE A 174 2.95 -5.84 0.96
C PHE A 174 2.73 -6.41 2.36
N PHE A 175 3.41 -7.52 2.62
CA PHE A 175 3.41 -8.23 3.91
C PHE A 175 4.84 -8.61 4.29
N GLY A 176 4.98 -9.06 5.53
CA GLY A 176 6.22 -9.62 6.05
C GLY A 176 6.82 -8.81 7.21
N ILE A 177 6.39 -7.57 7.47
CA ILE A 177 6.91 -6.76 8.58
C ILE A 177 6.53 -7.41 9.92
N ASN A 178 5.26 -7.76 10.07
CA ASN A 178 4.77 -8.44 11.28
C ASN A 178 5.25 -9.88 11.34
N ASP A 179 5.25 -10.61 10.22
CA ASP A 179 5.80 -11.98 10.13
C ASP A 179 7.27 -12.01 10.59
N TYR A 180 8.08 -11.07 10.10
CA TYR A 180 9.47 -10.89 10.53
C TYR A 180 9.61 -10.56 12.01
N THR A 181 8.69 -9.76 12.55
CA THR A 181 8.70 -9.41 13.97
C THR A 181 8.47 -10.65 14.83
N TYR A 182 7.48 -11.47 14.50
CA TYR A 182 7.20 -12.70 15.24
C TYR A 182 8.22 -13.80 14.99
N SER A 183 8.86 -13.84 13.82
CA SER A 183 9.91 -14.83 13.54
C SER A 183 11.14 -14.70 14.43
N LYS A 184 11.37 -13.53 15.05
CA LYS A 184 12.42 -13.35 16.07
C LYS A 184 12.21 -14.23 17.29
N THR A 185 10.97 -14.62 17.57
CA THR A 185 10.60 -15.49 18.69
C THR A 185 10.22 -16.89 18.21
N ASP A 186 9.42 -16.99 17.14
CA ASP A 186 8.86 -18.27 16.66
C ASP A 186 9.80 -19.03 15.71
N GLY A 187 10.83 -18.36 15.17
CA GLY A 187 11.85 -18.94 14.30
C GLY A 187 11.81 -18.40 12.87
N PHE A 188 12.98 -18.07 12.32
CA PHE A 188 13.12 -17.46 10.99
C PHE A 188 12.71 -18.40 9.84
N ASP A 189 12.81 -19.72 10.00
CA ASP A 189 12.45 -20.69 8.95
C ASP A 189 10.96 -20.63 8.59
N ILE A 190 10.10 -20.16 9.51
CA ILE A 190 8.67 -19.98 9.28
C ILE A 190 8.40 -18.90 8.22
N LEU A 191 9.32 -17.93 8.03
CA LEU A 191 9.17 -16.89 7.01
C LEU A 191 9.06 -17.47 5.60
N LEU A 192 9.69 -18.61 5.32
CA LEU A 192 9.58 -19.26 4.01
C LEU A 192 8.15 -19.75 3.75
N LYS A 193 7.46 -20.23 4.79
CA LYS A 193 6.03 -20.57 4.72
C LYS A 193 5.16 -19.33 4.55
N ALA A 194 5.50 -18.23 5.21
CA ALA A 194 4.82 -16.95 5.00
C ALA A 194 4.96 -16.46 3.55
N ALA A 195 6.12 -16.64 2.93
CA ALA A 195 6.32 -16.32 1.51
C ALA A 195 5.48 -17.22 0.58
N GLU A 196 5.32 -18.50 0.95
CA GLU A 196 4.42 -19.42 0.25
C GLU A 196 2.94 -19.05 0.39
N VAL A 197 2.51 -18.55 1.56
CA VAL A 197 1.15 -18.01 1.73
C VAL A 197 0.93 -16.85 0.75
N ILE A 198 1.91 -15.97 0.57
CA ILE A 198 1.79 -14.88 -0.41
C ILE A 198 1.56 -15.43 -1.82
N ARG A 199 2.31 -16.46 -2.24
CA ARG A 199 2.10 -17.13 -3.53
C ARG A 199 0.67 -17.65 -3.67
N ASN A 200 0.21 -18.43 -2.69
CA ASN A 200 -1.07 -19.10 -2.74
C ASN A 200 -2.25 -18.11 -2.77
N GLN A 201 -2.19 -17.06 -1.95
CA GLN A 201 -3.23 -16.02 -1.97
C GLN A 201 -3.19 -15.20 -3.28
N THR A 202 -1.99 -14.92 -3.81
CA THR A 202 -1.85 -14.25 -5.12
C THR A 202 -2.47 -15.10 -6.24
N GLU A 203 -2.29 -16.42 -6.22
CA GLU A 203 -2.91 -17.33 -7.18
C GLU A 203 -4.44 -17.30 -7.12
N LEU A 204 -5.03 -17.17 -5.93
CA LEU A 204 -6.47 -16.97 -5.78
C LEU A 204 -6.95 -15.65 -6.39
N LEU A 205 -6.20 -14.56 -6.20
CA LEU A 205 -6.51 -13.27 -6.85
C LEU A 205 -6.45 -13.39 -8.38
N ILE A 206 -5.44 -14.09 -8.91
CA ILE A 206 -5.30 -14.37 -10.35
C ILE A 206 -6.49 -15.19 -10.86
N ALA A 207 -6.89 -16.23 -10.14
CA ALA A 207 -8.07 -17.05 -10.47
C ALA A 207 -9.37 -16.23 -10.47
N ALA A 208 -9.46 -15.20 -9.61
CA ALA A 208 -10.55 -14.23 -9.57
C ALA A 208 -10.45 -13.13 -10.64
N GLY A 209 -9.43 -13.17 -11.51
CA GLY A 209 -9.29 -12.29 -12.66
C GLY A 209 -8.24 -11.18 -12.52
N ALA A 210 -7.51 -11.09 -11.42
CA ALA A 210 -6.44 -10.10 -11.25
C ALA A 210 -5.36 -10.25 -12.33
N LYS A 211 -5.01 -9.15 -13.01
CA LYS A 211 -4.01 -9.14 -14.10
C LYS A 211 -2.78 -8.30 -13.83
N ASN A 212 -2.83 -7.26 -13.00
CA ASN A 212 -1.66 -6.44 -12.68
C ASN A 212 -1.36 -6.58 -11.18
N ILE A 213 -0.28 -7.28 -10.85
CA ILE A 213 0.06 -7.63 -9.46
C ILE A 213 1.45 -7.11 -9.12
N LEU A 214 1.51 -6.18 -8.19
CA LEU A 214 2.75 -5.68 -7.60
C LEU A 214 2.94 -6.31 -6.23
N THR A 215 4.09 -6.96 -6.00
CA THR A 215 4.49 -7.42 -4.67
C THR A 215 5.71 -6.64 -4.20
N ALA A 216 5.63 -6.05 -3.00
CA ALA A 216 6.73 -5.30 -2.40
C ALA A 216 7.57 -6.18 -1.46
N GLY A 217 8.89 -5.98 -1.48
CA GLY A 217 9.86 -6.63 -0.59
C GLY A 217 10.15 -5.79 0.66
N LEU A 218 10.57 -6.45 1.74
CA LEU A 218 10.88 -5.80 3.02
C LEU A 218 11.96 -4.72 2.92
N TYR A 219 11.74 -3.65 3.67
CA TYR A 219 12.60 -2.46 3.72
C TYR A 219 13.95 -2.67 4.43
N HIS A 220 14.21 -3.84 5.00
CA HIS A 220 15.44 -4.15 5.72
C HIS A 220 16.08 -5.46 5.25
N ASN A 221 17.36 -5.64 5.55
CA ASN A 221 18.12 -6.86 5.26
C ASN A 221 18.68 -7.46 6.55
N GLN A 222 17.79 -7.86 7.46
CA GLN A 222 18.14 -8.53 8.71
C GLN A 222 18.13 -10.06 8.50
N THR A 223 18.59 -10.82 9.50
CA THR A 223 18.55 -12.30 9.47
C THR A 223 17.17 -12.81 9.07
N GLY A 224 17.07 -13.67 8.06
CA GLY A 224 15.80 -14.18 7.53
C GLY A 224 15.12 -13.29 6.48
N SER A 225 15.38 -11.98 6.43
CA SER A 225 14.79 -11.07 5.43
C SER A 225 15.26 -11.38 4.01
N GLY A 226 16.55 -11.67 3.84
CA GLY A 226 17.11 -12.07 2.54
C GLY A 226 16.46 -13.35 1.98
N PRO A 227 16.48 -14.46 2.72
CA PRO A 227 15.78 -15.70 2.33
C PRO A 227 14.28 -15.49 2.08
N TYR A 228 13.60 -14.71 2.90
CA TYR A 228 12.18 -14.37 2.70
C TYR A 228 11.95 -13.65 1.36
N LYS A 229 12.69 -12.56 1.08
CA LYS A 229 12.59 -11.83 -0.19
C LYS A 229 12.94 -12.69 -1.40
N GLN A 230 13.93 -13.57 -1.26
CA GLN A 230 14.28 -14.54 -2.29
C GLN A 230 13.13 -15.51 -2.57
N ALA A 231 12.52 -16.08 -1.52
CA ALA A 231 11.38 -16.98 -1.65
C ALA A 231 10.16 -16.29 -2.29
N LEU A 232 9.88 -15.03 -1.91
CA LEU A 232 8.85 -14.22 -2.57
C LEU A 232 9.12 -14.07 -4.07
N TYR A 233 10.35 -13.70 -4.42
CA TYR A 233 10.74 -13.52 -5.82
C TYR A 233 10.66 -14.81 -6.63
N ASP A 234 11.10 -15.94 -6.07
CA ASP A 234 11.01 -17.26 -6.70
C ASP A 234 9.56 -17.73 -6.88
N ASN A 235 8.70 -17.43 -5.92
CA ASN A 235 7.25 -17.67 -6.02
C ASN A 235 6.61 -16.83 -7.13
N LEU A 236 7.00 -15.56 -7.30
CA LEU A 236 6.51 -14.70 -8.39
C LEU A 236 6.98 -15.18 -9.77
N LYS A 237 8.22 -15.66 -9.89
CA LYS A 237 8.71 -16.32 -11.13
C LYS A 237 7.86 -17.53 -11.48
N THR A 238 7.50 -18.33 -10.47
CA THR A 238 6.65 -19.51 -10.65
C THR A 238 5.25 -19.13 -11.14
N LEU A 239 4.61 -18.15 -10.49
CA LEU A 239 3.29 -17.64 -10.90
C LEU A 239 3.33 -17.06 -12.33
N ARG A 240 4.36 -16.30 -12.69
CA ARG A 240 4.51 -15.77 -14.06
C ARG A 240 4.61 -16.90 -15.10
N LYS A 241 5.30 -17.99 -14.79
CA LYS A 241 5.41 -19.16 -15.67
C LYS A 241 4.07 -19.89 -15.82
N GLN A 242 3.31 -20.01 -14.73
CA GLN A 242 2.00 -20.66 -14.71
C GLN A 242 0.90 -19.81 -15.37
N HIS A 243 1.02 -18.49 -15.28
CA HIS A 243 0.04 -17.52 -15.79
C HIS A 243 0.71 -16.53 -16.76
N PRO A 244 1.04 -16.92 -18.00
CA PRO A 244 1.79 -16.05 -18.93
C PRO A 244 1.02 -14.80 -19.40
N LYS A 245 -0.26 -14.67 -19.06
CA LYS A 245 -1.14 -13.55 -19.43
C LYS A 245 -1.29 -12.47 -18.34
N ILE A 246 -0.68 -12.66 -17.16
CA ILE A 246 -0.69 -11.64 -16.11
C ILE A 246 0.62 -10.84 -16.09
N ASN A 247 0.51 -9.59 -15.68
CA ASN A 247 1.61 -8.70 -15.44
C ASN A 247 1.97 -8.77 -13.94
N ILE A 248 3.22 -9.15 -13.65
CA ILE A 248 3.75 -9.20 -12.28
C ILE A 248 4.92 -8.22 -12.16
N ALA A 249 4.97 -7.51 -11.03
CA ALA A 249 6.14 -6.75 -10.63
C ALA A 249 6.59 -7.13 -9.22
N PHE A 250 7.90 -7.10 -9.01
CA PHE A 250 8.54 -7.15 -7.70
C PHE A 250 9.32 -5.86 -7.47
N ALA A 251 9.11 -5.22 -6.33
CA ALA A 251 9.82 -4.01 -5.94
C ALA A 251 10.32 -4.12 -4.49
N ASP A 252 11.63 -4.14 -4.29
CA ASP A 252 12.24 -4.25 -2.97
C ASP A 252 12.38 -2.84 -2.35
N PHE A 253 11.82 -2.62 -1.15
CA PHE A 253 12.00 -1.35 -0.45
C PHE A 253 13.35 -1.21 0.25
N PHE A 254 14.13 -2.30 0.39
CA PHE A 254 15.42 -2.23 1.09
C PHE A 254 16.40 -1.21 0.50
N PRO A 255 16.61 -1.11 -0.83
CA PRO A 255 17.48 -0.07 -1.39
C PRO A 255 17.07 1.35 -1.02
N LEU A 256 15.76 1.64 -0.96
CA LEU A 256 15.24 2.94 -0.54
C LEU A 256 15.58 3.22 0.93
N TRP A 257 15.27 2.30 1.83
CA TRP A 257 15.56 2.48 3.26
C TRP A 257 17.06 2.51 3.55
N ASN A 258 17.84 1.66 2.90
CA ASN A 258 19.29 1.64 3.04
C ASN A 258 19.92 2.96 2.57
N ALA A 259 19.42 3.51 1.46
CA ALA A 259 19.83 4.83 0.97
C ALA A 259 19.49 5.92 2.00
N ILE A 260 18.24 6.03 2.44
CA ILE A 260 17.81 7.07 3.40
C ILE A 260 18.64 7.05 4.69
N ASN A 261 18.94 5.86 5.21
CA ASN A 261 19.67 5.67 6.47
C ASN A 261 21.20 5.61 6.29
N SER A 262 21.72 5.79 5.07
CA SER A 262 23.16 5.76 4.83
C SER A 262 23.85 6.98 5.43
N SER A 263 24.91 6.75 6.21
CA SER A 263 25.78 7.81 6.70
C SER A 263 26.67 8.39 5.60
N GLU A 264 26.87 7.66 4.49
CA GLU A 264 27.64 8.16 3.36
C GLU A 264 26.90 9.34 2.73
N SER A 265 27.58 10.50 2.62
CA SER A 265 27.05 11.74 2.04
C SER A 265 25.77 12.31 2.70
N ASN A 266 25.45 11.93 3.94
CA ASN A 266 24.21 12.31 4.63
C ASN A 266 22.98 12.11 3.71
N TYR A 267 22.86 10.90 3.16
CA TYR A 267 21.99 10.67 2.01
C TYR A 267 20.52 10.99 2.31
N GLY A 268 20.07 10.83 3.56
CA GLY A 268 18.76 11.30 4.02
C GLY A 268 18.50 12.78 3.68
N ALA A 269 19.48 13.66 3.83
CA ALA A 269 19.36 15.07 3.44
C ALA A 269 19.25 15.26 1.92
N THR A 270 19.83 14.38 1.10
CA THR A 270 19.65 14.38 -0.36
C THR A 270 18.20 14.10 -0.75
N PHE A 271 17.47 13.31 0.04
CA PHE A 271 16.03 13.13 -0.14
C PHE A 271 15.21 14.30 0.43
N GLY A 272 15.81 15.18 1.24
CA GLY A 272 15.13 16.29 1.92
C GLY A 272 14.75 16.02 3.39
N TYR A 273 15.22 14.93 4.00
CA TYR A 273 14.98 14.70 5.43
C TYR A 273 15.84 15.61 6.29
N THR A 274 15.25 16.18 7.33
CA THR A 274 15.96 16.89 8.40
C THR A 274 16.12 16.03 9.65
N ASN A 275 15.28 14.98 9.80
CA ASN A 275 15.35 14.06 10.92
C ASN A 275 14.87 12.67 10.48
N LEU A 276 15.64 11.63 10.83
CA LEU A 276 15.30 10.23 10.48
C LEU A 276 14.56 9.49 11.60
N THR A 277 14.25 10.17 12.70
CA THR A 277 13.49 9.62 13.83
C THR A 277 12.00 9.94 13.72
N LYS A 278 11.21 9.46 14.69
CA LYS A 278 9.76 9.74 14.74
C LYS A 278 9.47 11.18 15.13
N CYS A 279 8.43 11.76 14.52
CA CYS A 279 7.95 13.11 14.85
C CYS A 279 7.12 13.14 16.15
N LEU A 280 6.40 12.05 16.47
CA LEU A 280 5.59 11.97 17.68
C LEU A 280 6.41 11.69 18.94
N THR A 281 6.08 12.37 20.02
CA THR A 281 6.58 12.04 21.37
C THR A 281 5.84 10.82 21.94
N VAL A 282 4.51 10.78 21.79
CA VAL A 282 3.63 9.67 22.17
C VAL A 282 2.92 9.13 20.93
N ASP A 283 3.08 7.85 20.62
CA ASP A 283 2.63 7.28 19.34
C ASP A 283 1.12 7.35 19.12
N SER A 284 0.30 7.46 20.19
CA SER A 284 -1.16 7.52 20.11
C SER A 284 -1.72 8.95 20.00
N SER A 285 -0.89 9.99 20.11
CA SER A 285 -1.36 11.38 20.22
C SER A 285 -0.53 12.35 19.39
N ILE A 286 -1.18 13.31 18.72
CA ILE A 286 -0.51 14.44 18.04
C ILE A 286 -0.02 15.52 19.02
N VAL A 287 -0.39 15.44 20.30
CA VAL A 287 0.02 16.42 21.31
C VAL A 287 1.54 16.37 21.47
N GLY A 288 2.20 17.50 21.18
CA GLY A 288 3.65 17.60 21.22
C GLY A 288 4.35 16.93 20.04
N ALA A 289 3.66 16.71 18.92
CA ALA A 289 4.31 16.37 17.65
C ALA A 289 5.31 17.46 17.24
N CYS A 290 6.35 17.06 16.50
CA CYS A 290 7.30 17.99 15.92
C CYS A 290 6.64 19.02 14.97
N GLU A 291 7.29 20.17 14.78
CA GLU A 291 6.78 21.24 13.90
C GLU A 291 6.91 20.92 12.40
N SER A 292 7.82 20.02 12.02
CA SER A 292 8.15 19.68 10.63
C SER A 292 7.95 18.19 10.29
N PRO A 293 6.74 17.63 10.43
CA PRO A 293 6.49 16.21 10.14
C PRO A 293 6.78 15.81 8.69
N GLN A 294 6.80 16.76 7.75
CA GLN A 294 7.03 16.54 6.32
C GLN A 294 8.47 16.13 6.00
N THR A 295 9.43 16.52 6.85
CA THR A 295 10.87 16.21 6.70
C THR A 295 11.36 15.18 7.72
N HIS A 296 10.44 14.51 8.41
CA HIS A 296 10.71 13.37 9.29
C HIS A 296 10.49 12.04 8.56
N LEU A 297 11.40 11.09 8.73
CA LEU A 297 11.26 9.75 8.15
C LEU A 297 10.04 9.02 8.72
N TYR A 298 9.89 9.05 10.04
CA TYR A 298 8.81 8.37 10.75
C TYR A 298 7.84 9.36 11.35
N TRP A 299 6.55 9.01 11.31
CA TRP A 299 5.54 9.74 12.07
C TRP A 299 5.49 9.24 13.51
N GLN A 300 5.25 7.93 13.67
CA GLN A 300 5.26 7.20 14.94
C GLN A 300 6.31 6.10 14.91
N SER A 301 6.56 5.43 16.04
CA SER A 301 7.56 4.36 16.11
C SER A 301 7.37 3.31 14.99
N GLY A 302 8.37 3.19 14.11
CA GLY A 302 8.40 2.20 13.04
C GLY A 302 7.40 2.41 11.90
N HIS A 303 6.70 3.55 11.83
CA HIS A 303 5.75 3.82 10.75
C HIS A 303 6.10 5.11 9.99
N PRO A 304 6.20 5.05 8.65
CA PRO A 304 6.59 6.19 7.82
C PRO A 304 5.67 7.40 8.00
N SER A 305 6.24 8.61 7.87
CA SER A 305 5.43 9.81 7.65
C SER A 305 4.74 9.76 6.29
N THR A 306 3.72 10.59 6.09
CA THR A 306 3.00 10.64 4.81
C THR A 306 3.90 11.08 3.67
N CYS A 307 4.88 11.96 3.92
CA CYS A 307 5.86 12.33 2.90
C CYS A 307 6.84 11.19 2.60
N THR A 308 7.18 10.35 3.59
CA THR A 308 7.88 9.10 3.31
C THR A 308 7.00 8.14 2.49
N HIS A 309 5.69 8.07 2.74
CA HIS A 309 4.76 7.30 1.91
C HIS A 309 4.67 7.84 0.47
N ARG A 310 4.72 9.16 0.25
CA ARG A 310 4.86 9.75 -1.09
C ARG A 310 6.14 9.25 -1.76
N LEU A 311 7.26 9.28 -1.04
CA LEU A 311 8.55 8.81 -1.55
C LEU A 311 8.55 7.30 -1.85
N MET A 312 7.83 6.49 -1.06
CA MET A 312 7.61 5.08 -1.34
C MET A 312 6.82 4.90 -2.65
N ALA A 313 5.78 5.69 -2.88
CA ALA A 313 5.02 5.68 -4.13
C ALA A 313 5.94 6.02 -5.30
N ASP A 314 6.68 7.12 -5.24
CA ASP A 314 7.64 7.53 -6.28
C ASP A 314 8.62 6.40 -6.61
N TYR A 315 9.13 5.71 -5.58
CA TYR A 315 10.07 4.60 -5.75
C TYR A 315 9.43 3.45 -6.54
N ILE A 316 8.23 3.04 -6.14
CA ILE A 316 7.46 1.99 -6.82
C ILE A 316 7.15 2.39 -8.24
N GLU A 317 6.66 3.60 -8.47
CA GLU A 317 6.34 4.10 -9.80
C GLU A 317 7.58 4.13 -10.70
N THR A 318 8.73 4.51 -10.15
CA THR A 318 10.00 4.44 -10.87
C THR A 318 10.38 3.00 -11.19
N VAL A 319 10.20 2.04 -10.29
CA VAL A 319 10.41 0.61 -10.59
C VAL A 319 9.50 0.15 -11.72
N LEU A 320 8.20 0.49 -11.66
CA LEU A 320 7.24 0.08 -12.67
C LEU A 320 7.53 0.71 -14.04
N ASP A 321 7.98 1.96 -14.10
CA ASP A 321 8.31 2.59 -15.38
C ASP A 321 9.66 2.12 -15.95
N THR A 322 10.67 1.92 -15.10
CA THR A 322 12.05 1.72 -15.56
C THR A 322 12.50 0.26 -15.59
N CYS A 323 11.95 -0.62 -14.75
CA CYS A 323 12.42 -2.01 -14.62
C CYS A 323 11.65 -3.01 -15.49
N LYS A 324 11.38 -2.66 -16.75
CA LYS A 324 10.64 -3.51 -17.71
C LYS A 324 11.43 -4.78 -18.06
N SER A 325 10.81 -5.97 -17.92
CA SER A 325 11.41 -7.31 -18.08
C SER A 325 10.56 -8.29 -18.88
#